data_AF-A0A7V2ATB5-F1
#
_entry.id   AF-A0A7V2ATB5-F1
#
_cell.length_a   1.000
_cell.length_b   1.000
_cell.length_c   1.000
_cell.angle_alpha   90.00
_cell.angle_beta   90.00
_cell.angle_gamma   90.00
#
_symmetry.space_group_name_H-M   'P 1'
#
loop_
_entity.id
_entity.type
_entity.pdbx_description
1 polymer ?
#
loop_
_entity_poly.entity_id
_entity_poly.type
_entity_poly.pdbx_seq_one_letter_code
_entity_poly.pdbx_strand_id
1 'polypeptide(L)'
;MFNKHSAKSGRKQAKRQKDEKREKNPCEKCIPAKCCMYFSIEIDEPEDEGDYDDLLWIIAHKDVEIYVNDDKWYLMVQTPCRFYDPVRGCLIYPRRPRICREHRLEECEFDEDYGFDLHFHSFEELDRYIRNNT
;
A
#
# COMPACT_ATOMS: atom_id res chain seq x y z
N MET A 1 -19.79 -52.54 8.11
CA MET A 1 -19.22 -51.66 9.16
C MET A 1 -19.43 -50.21 8.74
N PHE A 2 -20.20 -49.49 9.56
CA PHE A 2 -20.24 -48.05 9.82
C PHE A 2 -20.08 -47.05 8.65
N ASN A 3 -21.17 -46.35 8.27
CA ASN A 3 -21.63 -45.03 8.78
C ASN A 3 -20.78 -43.89 8.16
N LYS A 4 -21.31 -43.12 7.19
CA LYS A 4 -22.15 -41.90 7.32
C LYS A 4 -21.34 -40.62 7.08
N HIS A 5 -22.07 -39.63 6.56
CA HIS A 5 -21.80 -38.19 6.51
C HIS A 5 -21.03 -37.68 5.28
N SER A 6 -21.42 -36.57 4.65
CA SER A 6 -22.67 -35.79 4.65
C SER A 6 -22.55 -34.78 3.50
N ALA A 7 -23.68 -34.41 2.92
CA ALA A 7 -23.79 -33.40 1.88
C ALA A 7 -23.29 -32.01 2.30
N LYS A 8 -22.87 -31.19 1.33
CA LYS A 8 -23.06 -29.73 1.24
C LYS A 8 -22.65 -29.27 -0.17
N SER A 9 -23.61 -29.07 -1.07
CA SER A 9 -24.32 -27.79 -1.28
C SER A 9 -23.38 -26.70 -1.81
N GLY A 10 -23.20 -26.69 -3.14
CA GLY A 10 -22.55 -25.60 -3.86
C GLY A 10 -23.47 -24.38 -3.88
N ARG A 11 -23.19 -23.41 -3.01
CA ARG A 11 -23.91 -22.14 -2.96
C ARG A 11 -23.17 -21.15 -3.86
N LYS A 12 -23.68 -20.97 -5.09
CA LYS A 12 -23.28 -19.89 -6.01
C LYS A 12 -23.36 -18.54 -5.26
N GLN A 13 -22.23 -17.86 -5.07
CA GLN A 13 -22.22 -16.51 -4.50
C GLN A 13 -22.85 -15.55 -5.52
N ALA A 14 -23.98 -14.96 -5.12
CA ALA A 14 -24.69 -13.94 -5.88
C ALA A 14 -23.95 -12.61 -5.76
N LYS A 15 -23.46 -12.10 -6.89
CA LYS A 15 -22.84 -10.78 -7.02
C LYS A 15 -23.92 -9.71 -6.80
N ARG A 16 -23.94 -9.06 -5.64
CA ARG A 16 -24.78 -7.88 -5.38
C ARG A 16 -24.22 -6.70 -6.18
N GLN A 17 -24.85 -6.35 -7.29
CA GLN A 17 -24.70 -5.04 -7.90
C GLN A 17 -25.46 -4.04 -7.02
N LYS A 18 -24.74 -3.11 -6.42
CA LYS A 18 -25.33 -1.98 -5.70
C LYS A 18 -25.10 -0.76 -6.57
N ASP A 19 -26.17 -0.21 -7.11
CA ASP A 19 -26.14 1.04 -7.86
C ASP A 19 -25.55 2.15 -6.99
N GLU A 20 -24.31 2.53 -7.31
CA GLU A 20 -23.54 3.55 -6.62
C GLU A 20 -24.14 4.93 -6.91
N LYS A 21 -24.68 5.54 -5.85
CA LYS A 21 -24.67 7.00 -5.70
C LYS A 21 -23.24 7.42 -6.07
N ARG A 22 -23.04 8.20 -7.14
CA ARG A 22 -21.72 8.78 -7.47
C ARG A 22 -21.21 9.50 -6.22
N GLU A 23 -20.40 8.82 -5.43
CA GLU A 23 -19.68 9.43 -4.35
C GLU A 23 -18.85 10.55 -4.98
N LYS A 24 -18.97 11.75 -4.41
CA LYS A 24 -18.12 12.87 -4.82
C LYS A 24 -16.69 12.36 -4.76
N ASN A 25 -15.93 12.61 -5.82
CA ASN A 25 -14.51 12.27 -5.90
C ASN A 25 -13.79 12.67 -4.59
N PRO A 26 -13.34 11.71 -3.76
CA PRO A 26 -12.77 11.99 -2.45
C PRO A 26 -11.47 12.80 -2.55
N CYS A 27 -10.82 12.82 -3.73
CA CYS A 27 -9.62 13.61 -3.97
C CYS A 27 -9.82 15.12 -3.71
N GLU A 28 -11.04 15.65 -3.81
CA GLU A 28 -11.30 17.07 -3.49
C GLU A 28 -11.13 17.38 -1.99
N LYS A 29 -11.33 16.37 -1.12
CA LYS A 29 -11.21 16.49 0.34
C LYS A 29 -9.91 15.91 0.88
N CYS A 30 -9.23 15.08 0.09
CA CYS A 30 -7.92 14.54 0.40
C CYS A 30 -6.88 15.66 0.26
N ILE A 31 -6.66 16.42 1.33
CA ILE A 31 -5.57 17.39 1.45
C ILE A 31 -4.60 16.83 2.51
N PRO A 32 -3.31 16.61 2.19
CA PRO A 32 -2.58 17.12 1.04
C PRO A 32 -2.51 16.18 -0.18
N ALA A 33 -3.56 15.44 -0.51
CA ALA A 33 -3.57 14.37 -1.51
C ALA A 33 -2.50 13.31 -1.21
N LYS A 34 -2.77 12.42 -0.24
CA LYS A 34 -1.82 11.41 0.27
C LYS A 34 -1.05 10.68 -0.84
N CYS A 35 -1.73 10.22 -1.89
CA CYS A 35 -1.12 9.51 -3.02
C CYS A 35 -0.15 10.34 -3.89
N CYS A 36 -0.09 11.66 -3.66
CA CYS A 36 0.87 12.57 -4.28
C CYS A 36 2.04 12.92 -3.35
N MET A 37 2.07 12.43 -2.10
CA MET A 37 3.08 12.78 -1.11
C MET A 37 4.25 11.80 -1.05
N TYR A 38 4.13 10.66 -1.71
CA TYR A 38 5.16 9.62 -1.76
C TYR A 38 5.12 8.87 -3.10
N PHE A 39 6.12 8.01 -3.32
CA PHE A 39 6.00 6.88 -4.22
C PHE A 39 6.41 5.59 -3.49
N SER A 40 5.89 4.47 -3.96
CA SER A 40 6.24 3.14 -3.46
C SER A 40 6.60 2.23 -4.64
N ILE A 41 7.59 1.37 -4.44
CA ILE A 41 7.98 0.33 -5.38
C ILE A 41 8.08 -1.00 -4.63
N GLU A 42 7.61 -2.07 -5.27
CA GLU A 42 7.86 -3.44 -4.80
C GLU A 42 9.36 -3.72 -4.88
N ILE A 43 9.92 -4.32 -3.83
CA ILE A 43 11.30 -4.80 -3.74
C ILE A 43 11.26 -6.29 -3.42
N ASP A 44 12.38 -6.98 -3.68
CA ASP A 44 12.49 -8.40 -3.38
C ASP A 44 12.48 -8.63 -1.86
N GLU A 45 11.90 -9.75 -1.43
CA GLU A 45 11.96 -10.20 -0.04
C GLU A 45 13.41 -10.56 0.32
N PRO A 46 13.96 -10.08 1.46
CA PRO A 46 15.32 -10.42 1.88
C PRO A 46 15.45 -11.92 2.20
N GLU A 47 16.39 -12.60 1.56
CA GLU A 47 16.60 -14.05 1.69
C GLU A 47 17.74 -14.39 2.66
N ASP A 48 18.70 -13.49 2.84
CA ASP A 48 19.86 -13.70 3.71
C ASP A 48 20.29 -12.44 4.51
N GLU A 49 21.29 -12.60 5.39
CA GLU A 49 21.81 -11.51 6.23
C GLU A 49 22.33 -10.32 5.42
N GLY A 50 22.86 -10.56 4.21
CA GLY A 50 23.35 -9.51 3.32
C GLY A 50 22.22 -8.66 2.78
N ASP A 51 21.11 -9.28 2.37
CA ASP A 51 19.93 -8.55 1.92
C ASP A 51 19.36 -7.66 3.03
N TYR A 52 19.33 -8.15 4.27
CA TYR A 52 18.91 -7.35 5.42
C TYR A 52 19.85 -6.16 5.71
N ASP A 53 21.16 -6.33 5.54
CA ASP A 53 22.13 -5.23 5.68
C ASP A 53 21.93 -4.17 4.59
N ASP A 54 21.62 -4.58 3.36
CA ASP A 54 21.26 -3.68 2.27
C ASP A 54 19.98 -2.89 2.59
N LEU A 55 18.96 -3.52 3.16
CA LEU A 55 17.75 -2.83 3.62
C LEU A 55 18.03 -1.83 4.75
N LEU A 56 18.92 -2.17 5.69
CA LEU A 56 19.37 -1.26 6.74
C LEU A 56 20.10 -0.04 6.15
N TRP A 57 20.94 -0.24 5.14
CA TRP A 57 21.59 0.85 4.42
C TRP A 57 20.58 1.74 3.68
N ILE A 58 19.56 1.17 3.05
CA ILE A 58 18.50 1.91 2.36
C ILE A 58 17.72 2.79 3.33
N ILE A 59 17.17 2.21 4.41
CA ILE A 59 16.31 2.93 5.37
C ILE A 59 17.08 3.96 6.22
N ALA A 60 18.41 3.91 6.24
CA ALA A 60 19.24 4.93 6.90
C ALA A 60 19.16 6.32 6.23
N HIS A 61 18.61 6.40 5.02
CA HIS A 61 18.40 7.67 4.31
C HIS A 61 17.13 8.38 4.76
N LYS A 62 17.12 9.72 4.68
CA LYS A 62 15.95 10.52 5.07
C LYS A 62 14.75 10.22 4.18
N ASP A 63 13.56 10.27 4.78
CA ASP A 63 12.28 10.16 4.10
C ASP A 63 12.10 8.81 3.38
N VAL A 64 12.77 7.76 3.87
CA VAL A 64 12.66 6.38 3.38
C VAL A 64 11.99 5.52 4.44
N GLU A 65 11.02 4.72 4.01
CA GLU A 65 10.31 3.75 4.82
C GLU A 65 10.27 2.41 4.08
N ILE A 66 10.18 1.30 4.81
CA ILE A 66 10.02 -0.03 4.23
C ILE A 66 8.77 -0.64 4.85
N TYR A 67 7.93 -1.28 4.05
CA TYR A 67 6.73 -1.94 4.55
C TYR A 67 6.49 -3.27 3.86
N VAL A 68 5.72 -4.13 4.52
CA VAL A 68 5.26 -5.41 4.01
C VAL A 68 3.73 -5.39 3.95
N ASN A 69 3.18 -5.81 2.81
CA ASN A 69 1.74 -5.96 2.62
C ASN A 69 1.46 -7.16 1.72
N ASP A 70 0.65 -8.10 2.21
CA ASP A 70 0.32 -9.35 1.52
C ASP A 70 1.59 -10.14 1.13
N ASP A 71 2.48 -10.34 2.11
CA ASP A 71 3.78 -11.04 1.97
C ASP A 71 4.74 -10.43 0.91
N LYS A 72 4.50 -9.18 0.49
CA LYS A 72 5.36 -8.45 -0.45
C LYS A 72 6.04 -7.27 0.22
N TRP A 73 7.31 -7.08 -0.10
CA TRP A 73 8.12 -5.98 0.42
C TRP A 73 8.05 -4.76 -0.48
N TYR A 74 8.08 -3.59 0.12
CA TYR A 74 8.00 -2.32 -0.58
C TYR A 74 8.95 -1.29 0.03
N LEU A 75 9.56 -0.50 -0.85
CA LEU A 75 10.27 0.72 -0.50
C LEU A 75 9.34 1.91 -0.74
N MET A 76 9.10 2.71 0.30
CA MET A 76 8.38 3.97 0.22
C MET A 76 9.36 5.14 0.39
N VAL A 77 9.23 6.15 -0.47
CA VAL A 77 9.97 7.40 -0.34
C VAL A 77 8.97 8.55 -0.21
N GLN A 78 9.00 9.22 0.94
CA GLN A 78 8.14 10.34 1.33
C GLN A 78 8.57 11.62 0.61
N THR A 79 8.33 11.69 -0.71
CA THR A 79 8.68 12.83 -1.54
C THR A 79 7.47 13.41 -2.29
N PRO A 80 7.09 14.68 -2.03
CA PRO A 80 5.95 15.30 -2.70
C PRO A 80 6.11 15.37 -4.22
N CYS A 81 5.06 14.98 -4.93
CA CYS A 81 4.97 15.09 -6.37
C CYS A 81 5.11 16.55 -6.80
N ARG A 82 6.06 16.82 -7.71
CA ARG A 82 6.32 18.18 -8.25
C ARG A 82 5.13 18.84 -8.96
N PHE A 83 4.08 18.08 -9.26
CA PHE A 83 2.86 18.55 -9.92
C PHE A 83 1.66 18.67 -8.97
N TYR A 84 1.86 18.47 -7.67
CA TYR A 84 0.83 18.70 -6.66
C TYR A 84 0.78 20.18 -6.26
N ASP A 85 -0.43 20.70 -6.14
CA ASP A 85 -0.74 22.04 -5.64
C ASP A 85 -1.81 21.91 -4.53
N PRO A 86 -1.64 22.56 -3.37
CA PRO A 86 -2.54 22.38 -2.23
C PRO A 86 -3.95 22.95 -2.44
N VAL A 87 -4.16 23.78 -3.47
CA VAL A 87 -5.46 24.38 -3.79
C VAL A 87 -6.06 23.74 -5.03
N ARG A 88 -5.22 23.43 -6.03
CA ARG A 88 -5.63 22.97 -7.37
C ARG A 88 -5.47 21.46 -7.57
N GLY A 89 -4.88 20.75 -6.62
CA GLY A 89 -4.59 19.32 -6.71
C GLY A 89 -3.53 19.02 -7.77
N CYS A 90 -3.73 17.94 -8.54
CA CYS A 90 -2.78 17.52 -9.57
C CYS A 90 -2.84 18.42 -10.81
N LEU A 91 -1.78 19.21 -11.04
CA LEU A 91 -1.67 20.15 -12.16
C LEU A 91 -1.57 19.49 -13.54
N ILE A 92 -1.33 18.18 -13.58
CA ILE A 92 -1.24 17.39 -14.82
C ILE A 92 -2.34 16.31 -14.89
N TYR A 93 -3.50 16.52 -14.26
CA TYR A 93 -4.56 15.50 -14.13
C TYR A 93 -4.88 14.71 -15.43
N PRO A 94 -5.01 15.34 -16.62
CA PRO A 94 -5.28 14.63 -17.87
C PRO A 94 -4.08 13.83 -18.41
N ARG A 95 -2.86 14.17 -17.97
CA ARG A 95 -1.58 13.58 -18.40
C ARG A 95 -0.93 12.71 -17.33
N ARG A 96 -1.65 12.40 -16.24
CA ARG A 96 -1.17 11.57 -15.13
C ARG A 96 -0.58 10.25 -15.65
N PRO A 97 0.52 9.74 -15.07
CA PRO A 97 1.08 8.45 -15.46
C PRO A 97 0.10 7.29 -15.19
N ARG A 98 0.40 6.12 -15.76
CA ARG A 98 -0.47 4.93 -15.69
C ARG A 98 -0.91 4.62 -14.25
N ILE A 99 0.03 4.53 -13.32
CA ILE A 99 -0.24 4.21 -11.90
C ILE A 99 -1.28 5.16 -11.26
N CYS A 100 -1.17 6.46 -11.52
CA CYS A 100 -2.13 7.44 -10.99
C CYS A 100 -3.51 7.38 -11.67
N ARG A 101 -3.60 6.88 -12.91
CA ARG A 101 -4.87 6.72 -13.64
C ARG A 101 -5.60 5.43 -13.26
N GLU A 102 -4.83 4.41 -12.87
CA GLU A 102 -5.34 3.11 -12.48
C GLU A 102 -5.71 3.02 -11.00
N HIS A 103 -5.33 4.03 -10.20
CA HIS A 103 -5.74 4.14 -8.80
C HIS A 103 -7.27 4.18 -8.66
N ARG A 104 -7.80 3.25 -7.86
CA ARG A 104 -9.23 3.02 -7.63
C ARG A 104 -9.68 3.60 -6.29
N LEU A 105 -10.94 4.00 -6.18
CA LEU A 105 -11.47 4.59 -4.95
C LEU A 105 -11.60 3.55 -3.83
N GLU A 106 -11.85 2.30 -4.21
CA GLU A 106 -11.95 1.15 -3.32
C GLU A 106 -10.62 0.79 -2.65
N GLU A 107 -9.50 1.25 -3.21
CA GLU A 107 -8.13 1.02 -2.74
C GLU A 107 -7.51 2.34 -2.22
N CYS A 108 -8.34 3.35 -1.93
CA CYS A 108 -7.88 4.68 -1.56
C CYS A 108 -7.61 4.82 -0.06
N GLU A 109 -6.37 5.14 0.29
CA GLU A 109 -5.89 5.47 1.65
C GLU A 109 -6.51 6.74 2.27
N PHE A 110 -7.43 7.41 1.58
CA PHE A 110 -8.07 8.60 2.14
C PHE A 110 -9.02 8.24 3.29
N ASP A 111 -9.83 7.19 3.11
CA ASP A 111 -10.88 6.80 4.05
C ASP A 111 -10.44 5.67 5.02
N GLU A 112 -9.32 4.99 4.74
CA GLU A 112 -8.78 3.90 5.56
C GLU A 112 -7.27 4.05 5.76
N ASP A 113 -6.76 3.50 6.86
CA ASP A 113 -5.32 3.37 7.09
C ASP A 113 -4.79 2.19 6.26
N TYR A 114 -3.57 2.29 5.74
CA TYR A 114 -2.98 1.15 5.02
C TYR A 114 -2.81 0.00 6.01
N GLY A 115 -3.44 -1.14 5.72
CA GLY A 115 -3.38 -2.34 6.55
C GLY A 115 -2.05 -3.07 6.41
N PHE A 116 -0.93 -2.39 6.68
CA PHE A 116 0.40 -2.97 6.59
C PHE A 116 0.56 -4.14 7.55
N ASP A 117 1.18 -5.23 7.09
CA ASP A 117 1.59 -6.34 7.94
C ASP A 117 2.79 -5.91 8.81
N LEU A 118 3.74 -5.19 8.20
CA LEU A 118 4.89 -4.56 8.84
C LEU A 118 5.13 -3.18 8.21
N HIS A 119 5.54 -2.19 9.01
CA HIS A 119 5.94 -0.87 8.51
C HIS A 119 7.08 -0.33 9.38
N PHE A 120 8.22 -0.08 8.76
CA PHE A 120 9.43 0.43 9.36
C PHE A 120 9.65 1.87 8.89
N HIS A 121 9.65 2.81 9.83
CA HIS A 121 9.91 4.23 9.59
C HIS A 121 11.35 4.64 9.92
N SER A 122 12.16 3.73 10.44
CA SER A 122 13.51 4.02 10.89
C SER A 122 14.43 2.80 10.85
N PHE A 123 15.72 3.08 10.81
CA PHE A 123 16.78 2.10 10.99
C PHE A 123 16.56 1.26 12.25
N GLU A 124 16.24 1.88 13.38
CA GLU A 124 16.10 1.20 14.68
C GLU A 124 14.91 0.25 14.73
N GLU A 125 13.85 0.52 13.97
CA GLU A 125 12.70 -0.36 13.85
C GLU A 125 13.03 -1.60 13.03
N LEU A 126 13.66 -1.43 11.87
CA LEU A 126 14.08 -2.54 11.02
C LEU A 126 15.16 -3.40 11.71
N ASP A 127 16.19 -2.79 12.30
CA ASP A 127 17.24 -3.49 13.04
C ASP A 127 16.66 -4.31 14.21
N ARG A 128 15.66 -3.76 14.92
CA ARG A 128 14.96 -4.50 15.98
C ARG A 128 14.19 -5.69 15.42
N TYR A 129 13.56 -5.55 14.25
CA TYR A 129 12.85 -6.65 13.60
C TYR A 129 13.83 -7.76 13.20
N ILE A 130 14.93 -7.42 12.55
CA ILE A 130 15.97 -8.37 12.11
C ILE A 130 16.49 -9.17 13.32
N ARG A 131 16.91 -8.49 14.39
CA ARG A 131 17.46 -9.13 15.61
C ARG A 131 16.49 -10.04 16.36
N ASN A 132 15.18 -9.93 16.10
CA ASN A 132 14.15 -10.71 16.79
C ASN A 132 13.58 -11.84 15.92
N ASN A 133 13.83 -11.85 14.61
CA ASN A 133 13.20 -12.77 13.66
C ASN A 133 14.19 -13.50 12.75
N THR A 134 15.48 -13.16 12.82
CA THR A 134 16.59 -13.80 12.10
C THR A 134 17.57 -14.39 13.10
#